data_AF-A0A8H3I2L7-F1
#
_entry.id   AF-A0A8H3I2L7-F1
#
_cell.length_a   1.000
_cell.length_b   1.000
_cell.length_c   1.000
_cell.angle_alpha   90.00
_cell.angle_beta   90.00
_cell.angle_gamma   90.00
#
_symmetry.space_group_name_H-M   'P 1'
#
loop_
_entity.id
_entity.type
_entity.pdbx_description
1 polymer ?
#
loop_
_entity_poly.entity_id
_entity_poly.type
_entity_poly.pdbx_seq_one_letter_code
_entity_poly.pdbx_strand_id
1 'polypeptide(L)'
;MVATSYDTVSTLRSKYPQAASNLAALEAEENCIVRHGVDATKLGKPGVAEGAGGGKAVKKGGFDRVVFNFPHVGGLTKDLNRQVRHNQELLVGFFKAALPLLAPSGSIIVTIFDGEPYELWNIRDLARHVGLKVERSFKFQASAYPGYQHARTLGNIEGGGWKGVDRPARTYIFAVKDGAPQEAPRSKKKNEDSDSDDD
;
A
#
# COMPACT_ATOMS: atom_id res chain seq x y z
N MET A 1 1.30 13.66 9.39
CA MET A 1 1.47 12.35 8.71
C MET A 1 0.13 11.61 8.68
N VAL A 2 -0.09 10.69 7.73
CA VAL A 2 -1.24 9.76 7.78
C VAL A 2 -0.72 8.33 7.82
N ALA A 3 -1.04 7.60 8.87
CA ALA A 3 -0.67 6.20 9.05
C ALA A 3 -1.90 5.31 8.90
N THR A 4 -1.79 4.24 8.10
CA THR A 4 -2.92 3.37 7.78
C THR A 4 -2.58 1.90 7.99
N SER A 5 -3.50 1.10 8.52
CA SER A 5 -3.41 -0.36 8.53
C SER A 5 -4.60 -1.02 7.83
N TYR A 6 -4.37 -2.18 7.21
CA TYR A 6 -5.43 -2.98 6.60
C TYR A 6 -6.35 -3.62 7.65
N ASP A 7 -5.76 -4.20 8.70
CA ASP A 7 -6.52 -4.76 9.80
C ASP A 7 -7.29 -3.67 10.56
N THR A 8 -8.43 -4.04 11.15
CA THR A 8 -9.10 -3.23 12.18
C THR A 8 -8.19 -3.08 13.39
N VAL A 9 -8.44 -2.07 14.24
CA VAL A 9 -7.62 -1.86 15.46
C VAL A 9 -7.61 -3.08 16.39
N SER A 10 -8.74 -3.80 16.51
CA SER A 10 -8.86 -5.01 17.32
C SER A 10 -8.00 -6.15 16.77
N THR A 11 -8.10 -6.42 15.47
CA THR A 11 -7.30 -7.45 14.79
C THR A 11 -5.81 -7.12 14.84
N LEU A 12 -5.45 -5.85 14.61
CA LEU A 12 -4.07 -5.38 14.68
C LEU A 12 -3.46 -5.63 16.07
N ARG A 13 -4.15 -5.24 17.14
CA ARG A 13 -3.70 -5.46 18.53
C ARG A 13 -3.61 -6.95 18.89
N SER A 14 -4.49 -7.78 18.34
CA SER A 14 -4.45 -9.23 18.57
C SER A 14 -3.29 -9.91 17.85
N LYS A 15 -2.96 -9.50 16.61
CA LYS A 15 -1.89 -10.11 15.81
C LYS A 15 -0.49 -9.67 16.23
N TYR A 16 -0.38 -8.44 16.72
CA TYR A 16 0.90 -7.78 16.98
C TYR A 16 0.89 -7.17 18.39
N PRO A 17 1.47 -7.85 19.39
CA PRO A 17 1.54 -7.34 20.77
C PRO A 17 2.16 -5.93 20.87
N GLN A 18 3.14 -5.63 20.02
CA GLN A 18 3.79 -4.32 19.93
C GLN A 18 2.94 -3.23 19.27
N ALA A 19 1.77 -3.56 18.70
CA ALA A 19 0.92 -2.56 18.06
C ALA A 19 0.45 -1.49 19.04
N ALA A 20 0.19 -1.86 20.31
CA ALA A 20 -0.28 -0.90 21.30
C ALA A 20 0.71 0.26 21.52
N SER A 21 2.00 -0.05 21.68
CA SER A 21 3.05 0.97 21.84
C SER A 21 3.28 1.76 20.56
N ASN A 22 3.24 1.10 19.39
CA ASN A 22 3.40 1.77 18.10
C ASN A 22 2.26 2.76 17.83
N LEU A 23 1.02 2.40 18.15
CA LEU A 23 -0.13 3.28 18.00
C LEU A 23 -0.05 4.47 18.96
N ALA A 24 0.29 4.22 20.23
CA ALA A 24 0.47 5.30 21.21
C ALA A 24 1.55 6.30 20.76
N ALA A 25 2.67 5.81 20.22
CA ALA A 25 3.72 6.68 19.67
C ALA A 25 3.20 7.49 18.48
N LEU A 26 2.47 6.88 17.54
CA LEU A 26 1.90 7.58 16.38
C LEU A 26 0.84 8.62 16.78
N GLU A 27 -0.01 8.30 17.74
CA GLU A 27 -1.08 9.19 18.23
C GLU A 27 -0.53 10.37 19.04
N ALA A 28 0.66 10.22 19.64
CA ALA A 28 1.37 11.30 20.33
C ALA A 28 2.03 12.30 19.37
N GLU A 29 2.27 11.91 18.10
CA GLU A 29 2.87 12.79 17.10
C GLU A 29 1.88 13.86 16.62
N GLU A 30 2.31 15.12 16.66
CA GLU A 30 1.47 16.24 16.22
C GLU A 30 1.12 16.08 14.72
N ASN A 31 -0.14 16.35 14.38
CA ASN A 31 -0.64 16.23 13.01
C ASN A 31 -0.53 14.81 12.40
N CYS A 32 -0.40 13.77 13.24
CA CYS A 32 -0.50 12.38 12.80
C CYS A 32 -1.95 11.90 12.85
N ILE A 33 -2.44 11.33 11.75
CA ILE A 33 -3.78 10.75 11.65
C ILE A 33 -3.62 9.24 11.45
N VAL A 34 -4.10 8.47 12.42
CA VAL A 34 -4.09 7.00 12.35
C VAL A 34 -5.45 6.49 11.85
N ARG A 35 -5.44 5.59 10.86
CA ARG A 35 -6.65 4.95 10.30
C ARG A 35 -6.47 3.44 10.19
N HIS A 36 -7.56 2.70 10.40
CA HIS A 36 -7.59 1.24 10.35
C HIS A 36 -8.65 0.76 9.35
N GLY A 37 -8.56 -0.49 8.89
CA GLY A 37 -9.48 -1.02 7.88
C GLY A 37 -9.23 -0.47 6.47
N VAL A 38 -8.04 0.07 6.20
CA VAL A 38 -7.73 0.75 4.93
C VAL A 38 -7.15 -0.24 3.93
N ASP A 39 -7.89 -0.48 2.85
CA ASP A 39 -7.42 -1.22 1.69
C ASP A 39 -6.54 -0.32 0.80
N ALA A 40 -5.24 -0.61 0.79
CA ALA A 40 -4.24 0.13 0.01
C ALA A 40 -4.48 0.12 -1.51
N THR A 41 -5.30 -0.79 -2.02
CA THR A 41 -5.69 -0.84 -3.45
C THR A 41 -6.89 0.04 -3.79
N LYS A 42 -7.50 0.65 -2.77
CA LYS A 42 -8.72 1.46 -2.89
C LYS A 42 -8.56 2.87 -2.29
N LEU A 43 -7.31 3.31 -2.13
CA LEU A 43 -6.97 4.68 -1.71
C LEU A 43 -7.61 5.73 -2.63
N GLY A 44 -8.00 6.87 -2.06
CA GLY A 44 -8.57 7.99 -2.80
C GLY A 44 -10.03 7.82 -3.25
N LYS A 45 -10.69 6.70 -2.95
CA LYS A 45 -12.14 6.53 -3.11
C LYS A 45 -12.90 7.17 -1.93
N PRO A 46 -14.04 7.85 -2.18
CA PRO A 46 -14.95 8.27 -1.11
C PRO A 46 -15.34 7.06 -0.24
N GLY A 47 -15.38 7.19 1.09
CA GLY A 47 -15.75 6.09 1.99
C GLY A 47 -14.65 5.08 2.35
N VAL A 48 -13.55 4.96 1.59
CA VAL A 48 -12.50 3.95 1.90
C VAL A 48 -11.43 4.47 2.85
N ALA A 49 -11.25 5.78 2.88
CA ALA A 49 -10.44 6.43 3.91
C ALA A 49 -11.27 6.83 5.14
N GLU A 50 -12.58 6.58 5.12
CA GLU A 50 -13.46 6.73 6.26
C GLU A 50 -13.39 5.44 7.08
N GLY A 51 -12.27 5.23 7.79
CA GLY A 51 -12.32 4.38 8.98
C GLY A 51 -13.45 4.87 9.89
N ALA A 52 -14.07 3.97 10.65
CA ALA A 52 -15.34 4.07 11.41
C ALA A 52 -15.51 5.29 12.37
N GLY A 53 -15.29 6.50 11.88
CA GLY A 53 -15.17 7.75 12.64
C GLY A 53 -15.22 9.00 11.76
N GLY A 54 -15.97 8.97 10.65
CA GLY A 54 -16.35 10.19 9.90
C GLY A 54 -15.20 11.07 9.40
N GLY A 55 -14.03 10.49 9.14
CA GLY A 55 -12.84 11.25 8.75
C GLY A 55 -12.87 11.66 7.27
N LYS A 56 -12.62 12.95 6.97
CA LYS A 56 -12.53 13.49 5.60
C LYS A 56 -11.68 12.59 4.68
N ALA A 57 -12.14 12.44 3.44
CA ALA A 57 -11.42 11.76 2.37
C ALA A 57 -9.97 12.27 2.25
N VAL A 58 -9.04 11.36 1.97
CA VAL A 58 -7.63 11.70 1.77
C VAL A 58 -7.53 12.64 0.56
N LYS A 59 -7.01 13.85 0.78
CA LYS A 59 -6.93 14.89 -0.26
C LYS A 59 -6.08 14.40 -1.44
N LYS A 60 -6.63 14.46 -2.66
CA LYS A 60 -5.86 14.25 -3.89
C LYS A 60 -4.75 15.30 -3.99
N GLY A 61 -3.60 14.91 -4.53
CA GLY A 61 -2.49 15.83 -4.74
C GLY A 61 -1.80 16.35 -3.47
N GLY A 62 -1.99 15.70 -2.32
CA GLY A 62 -1.58 16.22 -1.02
C GLY A 62 -0.31 15.58 -0.42
N PHE A 63 0.25 14.54 -1.02
CA PHE A 63 1.33 13.76 -0.43
C PHE A 63 2.64 13.89 -1.20
N ASP A 64 3.69 14.36 -0.54
CA ASP A 64 5.05 14.32 -1.09
C ASP A 64 5.59 12.88 -1.16
N ARG A 65 5.18 12.03 -0.21
CA ARG A 65 5.62 10.64 -0.11
C ARG A 65 4.44 9.75 0.28
N VAL A 66 4.24 8.67 -0.47
CA VAL A 66 3.33 7.57 -0.10
C VAL A 66 4.15 6.29 0.04
N VAL A 67 4.14 5.67 1.22
CA VAL A 67 5.05 4.56 1.56
C VAL A 67 4.25 3.29 1.78
N PHE A 68 4.70 2.17 1.19
CA PHE A 68 4.18 0.83 1.47
C PHE A 68 5.33 -0.16 1.66
N ASN A 69 5.63 -0.49 2.92
CA ASN A 69 6.72 -1.40 3.24
C ASN A 69 6.21 -2.84 3.32
N PHE A 70 6.90 -3.72 2.59
CA PHE A 70 6.67 -5.16 2.52
C PHE A 70 5.22 -5.57 2.17
N PRO A 71 4.63 -5.02 1.09
CA PRO A 71 3.30 -5.40 0.65
C PRO A 71 3.25 -6.89 0.31
N HIS A 72 2.32 -7.62 0.92
CA HIS A 72 2.09 -9.04 0.63
C HIS A 72 0.65 -9.41 0.99
N VAL A 73 -0.04 -10.19 0.14
CA VAL A 73 -1.44 -10.58 0.39
C VAL A 73 -1.57 -11.62 1.52
N GLY A 74 -0.62 -12.54 1.59
CA GLY A 74 -0.47 -13.53 2.68
C GLY A 74 -1.53 -14.64 2.65
N GLY A 75 -1.09 -15.91 2.67
CA GLY A 75 -1.97 -17.04 3.01
C GLY A 75 -3.11 -17.39 2.05
N LEU A 76 -3.30 -16.65 0.95
CA LEU A 76 -4.41 -16.89 0.00
C LEU A 76 -4.26 -18.21 -0.77
N THR A 77 -3.03 -18.66 -1.03
CA THR A 77 -2.76 -19.89 -1.78
C THR A 77 -1.34 -20.37 -1.52
N LYS A 78 -1.11 -21.69 -1.70
CA LYS A 78 0.22 -22.30 -1.66
C LYS A 78 0.86 -22.43 -3.04
N ASP A 79 0.08 -22.28 -4.11
CA ASP A 79 0.59 -22.32 -5.49
C ASP A 79 1.44 -21.07 -5.79
N LEU A 80 2.68 -21.28 -6.24
CA LEU A 80 3.64 -20.19 -6.46
C LEU A 80 3.13 -19.18 -7.50
N ASN A 81 2.60 -19.66 -8.62
CA ASN A 81 2.15 -18.78 -9.72
C ASN A 81 0.94 -17.93 -9.30
N ARG A 82 0.00 -18.51 -8.56
CA ARG A 82 -1.12 -17.76 -7.99
C ARG A 82 -0.66 -16.76 -6.93
N GLN A 83 0.29 -17.13 -6.07
CA GLN A 83 0.89 -16.18 -5.12
C GLN A 83 1.58 -15.00 -5.82
N VAL A 84 2.34 -15.26 -6.89
CA VAL A 84 2.95 -14.21 -7.70
C VAL A 84 1.89 -13.28 -8.28
N ARG A 85 0.85 -13.83 -8.93
CA ARG A 85 -0.24 -13.03 -9.52
C ARG A 85 -0.95 -12.15 -8.49
N HIS A 86 -1.32 -12.69 -7.33
CA HIS A 86 -2.01 -11.91 -6.30
C HIS A 86 -1.15 -10.78 -5.73
N ASN A 87 0.16 -10.99 -5.55
CA ASN A 87 1.06 -9.94 -5.10
C ASN A 87 1.33 -8.89 -6.20
N GLN A 88 1.36 -9.29 -7.48
CA GLN A 88 1.41 -8.37 -8.61
C GLN A 88 0.14 -7.50 -8.66
N GLU A 89 -1.04 -8.11 -8.51
CA GLU A 89 -2.34 -7.41 -8.44
C GLU A 89 -2.39 -6.39 -7.29
N LEU A 90 -1.89 -6.77 -6.10
CA LEU A 90 -1.77 -5.89 -4.94
C LEU A 90 -0.92 -4.64 -5.28
N LEU A 91 0.25 -4.84 -5.87
CA LEU A 91 1.17 -3.75 -6.22
C LEU A 91 0.56 -2.83 -7.28
N VAL A 92 -0.01 -3.38 -8.36
CA VAL A 92 -0.66 -2.60 -9.42
C VAL A 92 -1.85 -1.80 -8.86
N GLY A 93 -2.68 -2.45 -8.04
CA GLY A 93 -3.82 -1.81 -7.38
C GLY A 93 -3.38 -0.66 -6.48
N PHE A 94 -2.36 -0.89 -5.64
CA PHE A 94 -1.77 0.15 -4.79
C PHE A 94 -1.22 1.32 -5.61
N PHE A 95 -0.41 1.06 -6.64
CA PHE A 95 0.16 2.14 -7.45
C PHE A 95 -0.92 3.01 -8.11
N LYS A 96 -1.96 2.40 -8.68
CA LYS A 96 -3.10 3.13 -9.26
C LYS A 96 -3.84 3.98 -8.23
N ALA A 97 -4.00 3.46 -7.02
CA ALA A 97 -4.72 4.14 -5.95
C ALA A 97 -3.89 5.26 -5.30
N ALA A 98 -2.57 5.09 -5.21
CA ALA A 98 -1.64 6.06 -4.63
C ALA A 98 -1.29 7.21 -5.60
N LEU A 99 -1.22 6.95 -6.90
CA LEU A 99 -0.87 7.94 -7.92
C LEU A 99 -1.65 9.27 -7.82
N PRO A 100 -2.99 9.30 -7.72
CA PRO A 100 -3.75 10.56 -7.60
C PRO A 100 -3.58 11.28 -6.25
N LEU A 101 -2.94 10.64 -5.27
CA LEU A 101 -2.66 11.26 -3.97
C LEU A 101 -1.36 12.09 -3.98
N LEU A 102 -0.48 11.85 -4.95
CA LEU A 102 0.82 12.50 -5.02
C LEU A 102 0.70 13.98 -5.34
N ALA A 103 1.41 14.82 -4.58
CA ALA A 103 1.71 16.19 -4.96
C ALA A 103 2.50 16.24 -6.29
N PRO A 104 2.64 17.40 -6.96
CA PRO A 104 3.30 17.50 -8.27
C PRO A 104 4.71 16.89 -8.37
N SER A 105 5.47 16.88 -7.27
CA SER A 105 6.79 16.23 -7.16
C SER A 105 6.81 15.09 -6.14
N GLY A 106 5.63 14.52 -5.89
CA GLY A 106 5.46 13.42 -4.97
C GLY A 106 6.03 12.11 -5.51
N SER A 107 6.28 11.16 -4.61
CA SER A 107 6.79 9.84 -4.98
C SER A 107 6.13 8.72 -4.17
N ILE A 108 6.14 7.53 -4.76
CA ILE A 108 5.73 6.30 -4.08
C ILE A 108 6.99 5.54 -3.70
N ILE A 109 7.05 5.10 -2.44
CA ILE A 109 8.17 4.32 -1.91
C ILE A 109 7.66 2.94 -1.54
N VAL A 110 8.26 1.90 -2.13
CA VAL A 110 7.92 0.52 -1.82
C VAL A 110 9.17 -0.24 -1.44
N THR A 111 9.10 -0.98 -0.34
CA THR A 111 10.17 -1.90 0.09
C THR A 111 9.68 -3.33 -0.08
N ILE A 112 10.45 -4.18 -0.76
CA ILE A 112 10.20 -5.64 -0.86
C ILE A 112 11.47 -6.41 -0.53
N PHE A 113 11.34 -7.68 -0.16
CA PHE A 113 12.51 -8.56 -0.02
C PHE A 113 13.17 -8.82 -1.38
N ASP A 114 14.47 -9.11 -1.36
CA ASP A 114 15.22 -9.60 -2.51
C ASP A 114 15.03 -11.14 -2.65
N GLY A 115 15.28 -11.67 -3.84
CA GLY A 115 15.14 -13.09 -4.16
C GLY A 115 13.71 -13.56 -4.45
N GLU A 116 13.57 -14.83 -4.82
CA GLU A 116 12.27 -15.43 -5.06
C GLU A 116 11.42 -15.54 -3.78
N PRO A 117 10.08 -15.38 -3.87
CA PRO A 117 9.32 -15.12 -5.09
C PRO A 117 9.21 -13.63 -5.46
N TYR A 118 9.81 -12.72 -4.69
CA TYR A 118 9.64 -11.27 -4.84
C TYR A 118 10.19 -10.72 -6.17
N GLU A 119 11.26 -11.33 -6.67
CA GLU A 119 11.81 -11.00 -8.00
C GLU A 119 10.82 -11.28 -9.13
N LEU A 120 10.04 -12.37 -9.03
CA LEU A 120 9.00 -12.74 -10.01
C LEU A 120 7.86 -11.73 -10.07
N TRP A 121 7.70 -10.88 -9.06
CA TRP A 121 6.68 -9.83 -9.08
C TRP A 121 7.02 -8.73 -10.08
N ASN A 122 8.31 -8.54 -10.41
CA ASN A 122 8.79 -7.57 -11.38
C ASN A 122 8.23 -6.16 -11.14
N ILE A 123 8.40 -5.66 -9.90
CA ILE A 123 7.80 -4.41 -9.41
C ILE A 123 8.08 -3.19 -10.32
N ARG A 124 9.25 -3.17 -10.97
CA ARG A 124 9.64 -2.08 -11.89
C ARG A 124 8.74 -2.02 -13.10
N ASP A 125 8.46 -3.18 -13.70
CA ASP A 125 7.61 -3.27 -14.87
C ASP A 125 6.15 -3.02 -14.50
N LEU A 126 5.68 -3.53 -13.36
CA LEU A 126 4.34 -3.22 -12.84
C LEU A 126 4.13 -1.71 -12.67
N ALA A 127 5.09 -1.02 -12.06
CA ALA A 127 5.07 0.43 -11.90
C ALA A 127 5.08 1.16 -13.26
N ARG A 128 5.86 0.67 -14.24
CA ARG A 128 5.89 1.26 -15.58
C ARG A 128 4.53 1.22 -16.28
N HIS A 129 3.81 0.11 -16.15
CA HIS A 129 2.49 -0.06 -16.77
C HIS A 129 1.41 0.89 -16.21
N VAL A 130 1.65 1.47 -15.04
CA VAL A 130 0.74 2.43 -14.39
C VAL A 130 1.24 3.87 -14.46
N GLY A 131 2.23 4.16 -15.32
CA GLY A 131 2.72 5.52 -15.55
C GLY A 131 3.78 6.00 -14.55
N LEU A 132 4.36 5.10 -13.76
CA LEU A 132 5.47 5.42 -12.85
C LEU A 132 6.82 5.04 -13.48
N LYS A 133 7.89 5.70 -13.04
CA LYS A 133 9.28 5.33 -13.34
C LYS A 133 10.04 5.14 -12.04
N VAL A 134 10.96 4.18 -12.01
CA VAL A 134 11.92 4.08 -10.91
C VAL A 134 12.87 5.27 -11.02
N GLU A 135 12.89 6.12 -10.00
CA GLU A 135 13.87 7.20 -9.88
C GLU A 135 15.17 6.66 -9.30
N ARG A 136 15.09 5.91 -8.20
CA ARG A 136 16.23 5.25 -7.57
C ARG A 136 15.80 4.03 -6.76
N SER A 137 16.75 3.17 -6.43
CA SER A 137 16.53 2.08 -5.48
C SER A 137 17.79 1.83 -4.66
N PHE A 138 17.63 1.42 -3.40
CA PHE A 138 18.73 1.16 -2.48
C PHE A 138 18.38 0.01 -1.53
N LYS A 139 19.41 -0.59 -0.92
CA LYS A 139 19.24 -1.65 0.07
C LYS A 139 18.51 -1.09 1.29
N PHE A 140 17.46 -1.78 1.74
CA PHE A 140 16.79 -1.44 2.99
C PHE A 140 17.72 -1.74 4.18
N GLN A 141 17.90 -0.77 5.06
CA GLN A 141 18.77 -0.88 6.23
C GLN A 141 17.90 -0.92 7.49
N ALA A 142 17.60 -2.13 7.98
CA ALA A 142 16.81 -2.32 9.19
C ALA A 142 17.41 -1.60 10.41
N SER A 143 18.75 -1.55 10.50
CA SER A 143 19.49 -0.86 11.57
C SER A 143 19.28 0.65 11.61
N ALA A 144 18.79 1.27 10.53
CA ALA A 144 18.43 2.68 10.51
C ALA A 144 17.11 2.97 11.26
N TYR A 145 16.38 1.93 11.66
CA TYR A 145 15.10 2.02 12.37
C TYR A 145 15.21 1.31 13.72
N PRO A 146 15.67 1.99 14.78
CA PRO A 146 15.76 1.40 16.11
C PRO A 146 14.43 0.78 16.56
N GLY A 147 14.46 -0.45 17.05
CA GLY A 147 13.27 -1.20 17.46
C GLY A 147 12.50 -1.87 16.33
N TYR A 148 12.91 -1.74 15.07
CA TYR A 148 12.26 -2.43 13.96
C TYR A 148 12.38 -3.95 14.10
N GLN A 149 11.22 -4.61 14.03
CA GLN A 149 11.10 -6.06 13.96
C GLN A 149 10.15 -6.40 12.83
N HIS A 150 10.61 -7.28 11.93
CA HIS A 150 9.79 -7.69 10.80
C HIS A 150 8.72 -8.70 11.26
N ALA A 151 7.46 -8.43 10.93
CA ALA A 151 6.33 -9.29 11.28
C ALA A 151 5.59 -9.77 10.02
N ARG A 152 5.02 -10.97 10.06
CA ARG A 152 4.29 -11.57 8.93
C ARG A 152 2.84 -11.09 8.91
N THR A 153 2.13 -11.30 7.80
CA THR A 153 0.70 -10.97 7.64
C THR A 153 -0.23 -11.73 8.62
N LEU A 154 0.27 -12.83 9.18
CA LEU A 154 -0.43 -13.67 10.17
C LEU A 154 -0.12 -13.29 11.63
N GLY A 155 0.61 -12.19 11.87
CA GLY A 155 1.04 -11.79 13.21
C GLY A 155 2.47 -12.23 13.56
N ASN A 156 2.82 -12.05 14.83
CA ASN A 156 4.07 -12.57 15.38
C ASN A 156 3.90 -14.09 15.60
N ILE A 157 4.57 -14.89 14.78
CA ILE A 157 4.61 -16.35 14.96
C ILE A 157 5.86 -16.66 15.78
N GLU A 158 5.68 -17.28 16.95
CA GLU A 158 6.79 -17.82 17.73
C GLU A 158 7.23 -19.17 17.13
N GLY A 159 8.54 -19.34 16.92
CA GLY A 159 9.11 -20.54 16.30
C GLY A 159 9.10 -20.53 14.76
N GLY A 160 9.96 -21.36 14.16
CA GLY A 160 10.06 -21.54 12.70
C GLY A 160 11.28 -20.90 12.02
N GLY A 161 12.25 -20.38 12.78
CA GLY A 161 13.59 -19.97 12.28
C GLY A 161 13.62 -18.80 11.28
N TRP A 162 12.46 -18.28 10.88
CA TRP A 162 12.37 -17.23 9.89
C TRP A 162 12.67 -15.86 10.50
N LYS A 163 13.81 -15.28 10.14
CA LYS A 163 14.22 -13.95 10.57
C LYS A 163 14.09 -12.96 9.42
N GLY A 164 12.92 -12.38 9.26
CA GLY A 164 12.68 -11.36 8.22
C GLY A 164 13.62 -10.14 8.34
N VAL A 165 14.12 -9.84 9.54
CA VAL A 165 15.06 -8.73 9.79
C VAL A 165 16.41 -8.92 9.10
N ASP A 166 16.90 -10.16 8.99
CA ASP A 166 18.20 -10.48 8.38
C ASP A 166 18.10 -10.68 6.87
N ARG A 167 16.87 -10.73 6.32
CA ARG A 167 16.68 -10.93 4.88
C ARG A 167 17.04 -9.67 4.11
N PRO A 168 17.80 -9.80 3.01
CA PRO A 168 18.05 -8.68 2.12
C PRO A 168 16.74 -8.17 1.53
N ALA A 169 16.60 -6.85 1.49
CA ALA A 169 15.44 -6.16 0.98
C ALA A 169 15.88 -4.88 0.28
N ARG A 170 15.03 -4.42 -0.64
CA ARG A 170 15.27 -3.24 -1.46
C ARG A 170 14.10 -2.28 -1.39
N THR A 171 14.44 -1.01 -1.18
CA THR A 171 13.50 0.11 -1.28
C THR A 171 13.62 0.73 -2.66
N TYR A 172 12.48 0.91 -3.32
CA TYR A 172 12.34 1.57 -4.61
C TYR A 172 11.60 2.89 -4.42
N ILE A 173 12.11 3.95 -5.04
CA ILE A 173 11.41 5.23 -5.15
C ILE A 173 10.90 5.39 -6.58
N PHE A 174 9.59 5.56 -6.71
CA PHE A 174 8.89 5.73 -7.95
C PHE A 174 8.39 7.17 -8.08
N ALA A 175 8.70 7.80 -9.21
CA ALA A 175 8.19 9.11 -9.59
C ALA A 175 7.17 8.96 -10.72
N VAL A 176 6.30 9.97 -10.90
CA VAL A 176 5.43 10.05 -12.07
C VAL A 176 6.28 10.17 -13.33
N LYS A 177 5.96 9.43 -14.38
CA LYS A 177 6.64 9.54 -15.68
C LYS A 177 6.29 10.89 -16.32
N ASP A 178 7.28 11.57 -16.86
CA ASP A 178 7.08 12.84 -17.57
C ASP A 178 6.10 12.63 -18.75
N GLY A 179 5.09 13.49 -18.86
CA GLY A 179 4.04 13.37 -19.87
C GLY A 179 2.95 12.31 -19.61
N ALA A 180 2.91 11.68 -18.42
CA ALA A 180 1.79 10.84 -18.04
C ALA A 180 0.53 11.71 -17.82
N PRO A 181 -0.64 11.38 -18.41
CA PRO A 181 -1.86 12.13 -18.18
C PRO A 181 -2.25 12.15 -16.70
N GLN A 182 -2.36 13.32 -16.10
CA GLN A 182 -2.95 13.53 -14.76
C GLN A 182 -4.49 13.51 -14.78
N GLU A 183 -5.12 12.85 -15.76
CA GLU A 183 -6.58 12.77 -15.79
C GLU A 183 -7.08 11.53 -15.03
N ALA A 184 -7.85 11.79 -13.97
CA ALA A 184 -8.59 10.76 -13.27
C ALA A 184 -9.52 10.03 -14.26
N PRO A 185 -9.67 8.69 -14.16
CA PRO A 185 -10.57 7.96 -15.03
C PRO A 185 -12.00 8.49 -14.88
N ARG A 186 -12.51 9.14 -15.93
CA ARG A 186 -13.93 9.52 -16.01
C ARG A 186 -14.74 8.22 -16.02
N SER A 187 -15.56 8.02 -14.99
CA SER A 187 -16.60 7.00 -14.98
C SER A 187 -17.51 7.25 -16.19
N LYS A 188 -17.54 6.33 -17.15
CA LYS A 188 -18.58 6.32 -18.19
C LYS A 188 -19.93 6.14 -17.48
N LYS A 189 -20.72 7.21 -17.39
CA LYS A 189 -22.16 7.08 -17.11
C LYS A 189 -22.75 6.26 -18.26
N LYS A 190 -23.33 5.12 -17.93
CA LYS A 190 -24.18 4.35 -18.82
C LYS A 190 -25.49 5.14 -18.91
N ASN A 191 -25.77 5.74 -20.07
CA ASN A 191 -27.13 6.20 -20.36
C ASN A 191 -27.97 4.94 -20.57
N GLU A 192 -28.91 4.71 -19.67
CA GLU A 192 -30.07 3.87 -19.93
C GLU A 192 -31.11 4.81 -20.55
N ASP A 193 -31.23 4.78 -21.87
CA ASP A 193 -32.37 5.36 -22.55
C ASP A 193 -33.56 4.42 -22.29
N SER A 194 -34.58 5.01 -21.66
CA SER A 194 -35.91 4.46 -21.51
C SER A 194 -36.67 4.65 -22.82
N ASP A 195 -36.92 3.57 -23.56
CA ASP A 195 -38.01 3.55 -24.53
C ASP A 195 -39.29 3.11 -23.82
N SER A 196 -40.20 4.07 -23.73
CA SER A 196 -41.60 3.91 -23.37
C SER A 196 -42.37 3.96 -24.68
N ASP A 197 -42.86 2.81 -25.15
CA ASP A 197 -43.86 2.75 -26.21
C ASP A 197 -45.20 2.35 -25.57
N ASP A 198 -46.06 3.36 -25.40
CA ASP A 198 -47.51 3.22 -25.30
C ASP A 198 -48.08 3.25 -26.73
N ASP A 199 -48.64 2.12 -27.19
CA ASP A 199 -49.95 1.98 -27.85
C ASP A 199 -50.22 0.51 -28.26
#